data_AF-A0A452RHY1-F1
#
_entry.id   AF-A0A452RHY1-F1
#
_cell.length_a   1.000
_cell.length_b   1.000
_cell.length_c   1.000
_cell.angle_alpha   90.00
_cell.angle_beta   90.00
_cell.angle_gamma   90.00
#
_symmetry.space_group_name_H-M   'P 1'
#
loop_
_entity.id
_entity.type
_entity.pdbx_description
1 polymer ?
#
loop_
_entity_poly.entity_id
_entity_poly.type
_entity_poly.pdbx_seq_one_letter_code
_entity_poly.pdbx_strand_id
1 'polypeptide(L)'
;PSSATFLKSGTKRMAAGVRMECQSKGRCPSSCPLCHVTSSPDTPAEPVLLEVTRAAPIYELVTNNQTQREATMSSLWCSGTGDVIEDWCRCDSTAFGADGLPTCAPLPQPVLRLSTVHEPSSTLVVLEWEHSEPPIGVQIVDYLIRQEKVTDRMDHSKVETETVLSFVDDIISGAKSPCAMPAQVPDKQLTTISLIIRCLEPDTIYMFTLWGVDNTGRRSRPSDVIVKTPCPVVDDVKAQEIADKIYNLFNGYTSGKEQQTAYNTLLDLGSPTLHRVLYHYNQHYESFGEFTWRCEDELGPRKAGLILSQLGDLSSWCNGLLQEPKISLRRGSLKYLGCRYSEIKPYGLDWSELSRDLRKTCEEQTLSVLYNDYGDSKDI
;
A
#
# COMPACT_ATOMS: atom_id res chain seq x y z
N PRO A 1 4.95 -31.38 11.84
CA PRO A 1 6.25 -32.11 11.85
C PRO A 1 7.05 -32.04 10.53
N SER A 2 6.40 -31.93 9.37
CA SER A 2 7.05 -31.96 8.05
C SER A 2 7.81 -30.67 7.70
N SER A 3 7.20 -29.49 7.85
CA SER A 3 7.80 -28.22 7.38
C SER A 3 9.08 -27.80 8.14
N ALA A 4 9.13 -28.01 9.46
CA ALA A 4 10.29 -27.69 10.28
C ALA A 4 11.51 -28.60 9.99
N THR A 5 11.27 -29.80 9.45
CA THR A 5 12.34 -30.76 9.13
C THR A 5 12.99 -30.41 7.79
N PHE A 6 12.23 -29.89 6.82
CA PHE A 6 12.76 -29.41 5.54
C PHE A 6 13.65 -28.17 5.69
N LEU A 7 13.32 -27.25 6.60
CA LEU A 7 14.15 -26.09 6.93
C LEU A 7 15.54 -26.49 7.48
N LYS A 8 15.65 -27.62 8.16
CA LYS A 8 16.92 -28.15 8.71
C LYS A 8 17.74 -28.96 7.69
N SER A 9 17.15 -29.36 6.57
CA SER A 9 17.73 -30.33 5.63
C SER A 9 18.71 -29.74 4.60
N GLY A 10 19.04 -28.43 4.66
CA GLY A 10 20.12 -27.81 3.87
C GLY A 10 19.97 -27.79 2.34
N THR A 11 18.95 -28.44 1.77
CA THR A 11 18.66 -28.35 0.33
C THR A 11 18.04 -27.00 0.01
N LYS A 12 18.67 -26.21 -0.87
CA LYS A 12 18.09 -25.04 -1.55
C LYS A 12 16.86 -25.48 -2.38
N ARG A 13 15.75 -25.76 -1.70
CA ARG A 13 14.42 -26.02 -2.28
C ARG A 13 13.45 -25.00 -1.67
N MET A 14 12.24 -24.92 -2.22
CA MET A 14 11.11 -24.00 -1.98
C MET A 14 10.87 -23.43 -0.56
N ALA A 15 11.60 -23.85 0.48
CA ALA A 15 11.59 -23.30 1.83
C ALA A 15 12.58 -22.13 2.05
N ALA A 16 13.30 -21.68 1.01
CA ALA A 16 14.18 -20.52 1.11
C ALA A 16 13.35 -19.27 1.47
N GLY A 17 13.69 -18.60 2.58
CA GLY A 17 12.98 -17.42 3.07
C GLY A 17 11.88 -17.69 4.11
N VAL A 18 11.49 -18.96 4.33
CA VAL A 18 10.52 -19.30 5.38
C VAL A 18 11.17 -19.15 6.76
N ARG A 19 10.55 -18.38 7.64
CA ARG A 19 10.93 -18.23 9.05
C ARG A 19 9.78 -18.68 9.93
N MET A 20 10.10 -19.42 10.99
CA MET A 20 9.13 -19.88 11.98
C MET A 20 9.50 -19.27 13.33
N GLU A 21 8.63 -18.42 13.86
CA GLU A 21 8.75 -17.85 15.19
C GLU A 21 7.65 -18.44 16.07
N CYS A 22 8.03 -19.02 17.21
CA CYS A 22 7.11 -19.65 18.14
C CYS A 22 7.10 -18.87 19.46
N GLN A 23 5.91 -18.54 19.94
CA GLN A 23 5.70 -17.94 21.26
C GLN A 23 4.82 -18.87 22.09
N SER A 24 5.28 -19.24 23.29
CA SER A 24 4.55 -20.10 24.22
C SER A 24 4.09 -19.33 25.45
N LYS A 25 2.78 -19.37 25.75
CA LYS A 25 2.22 -18.93 27.04
C LYS A 25 1.96 -20.17 27.90
N GLY A 26 2.80 -20.37 28.92
CA GLY A 26 2.83 -21.61 29.69
C GLY A 26 3.71 -22.69 29.06
N ARG A 27 3.94 -23.80 29.80
CA ARG A 27 4.75 -24.93 29.34
C ARG A 27 3.89 -25.98 28.63
N CYS A 28 4.46 -26.64 27.62
CA CYS A 28 3.81 -27.78 26.99
C CYS A 28 3.79 -28.97 27.97
N PRO A 29 2.62 -29.58 28.26
CA PRO A 29 2.55 -30.76 29.10
C PRO A 29 3.14 -31.98 28.38
N SER A 30 3.78 -32.89 29.13
CA SER A 30 4.38 -34.12 28.59
C SER A 30 3.38 -35.05 27.90
N SER A 31 2.08 -34.92 28.20
CA SER A 31 1.00 -35.65 27.54
C SER A 31 0.63 -35.11 26.16
N CYS A 32 1.07 -33.91 25.78
CA CYS A 32 0.71 -33.28 24.51
C CYS A 32 1.87 -33.34 23.50
N PRO A 33 1.79 -34.20 22.47
CA PRO A 33 2.86 -34.31 21.46
C PRO A 33 2.90 -33.12 20.48
N LEU A 34 1.87 -32.27 20.45
CA LEU A 34 1.73 -31.20 19.45
C LEU A 34 2.56 -29.95 19.77
N CYS A 35 2.76 -29.64 21.05
CA CYS A 35 3.52 -28.47 21.50
C CYS A 35 4.94 -28.82 21.96
N HIS A 36 5.37 -30.09 21.79
CA HIS A 36 6.65 -30.56 22.27
C HIS A 36 7.79 -29.93 21.45
N VAL A 37 8.58 -29.08 22.10
CA VAL A 37 9.83 -28.53 21.56
C VAL A 37 10.99 -29.27 22.21
N THR A 38 12.06 -29.52 21.47
CA THR A 38 13.19 -30.42 21.80
C THR A 38 13.97 -30.13 23.10
N SER A 39 13.50 -29.20 23.95
CA SER A 39 14.19 -28.76 25.17
C SER A 39 13.26 -28.36 26.33
N SER A 40 12.08 -28.97 26.49
CA SER A 40 11.25 -28.72 27.68
C SER A 40 11.53 -29.74 28.81
N PRO A 41 11.87 -29.31 30.05
CA PRO A 41 12.10 -30.22 31.18
C PRO A 41 10.82 -30.94 31.65
N ASP A 42 10.96 -32.17 32.15
CA ASP A 42 9.90 -33.11 32.59
C ASP A 42 9.05 -32.68 33.82
N THR A 43 9.16 -31.42 34.25
CA THR A 43 8.36 -30.89 35.36
C THR A 43 6.93 -30.59 34.93
N PRO A 44 5.90 -30.86 35.75
CA PRO A 44 4.51 -30.54 35.42
C PRO A 44 4.34 -29.03 35.16
N ALA A 45 3.59 -28.70 34.11
CA ALA A 45 3.35 -27.33 33.68
C ALA A 45 2.35 -26.63 34.61
N GLU A 46 2.76 -25.54 35.25
CA GLU A 46 1.85 -24.66 36.01
C GLU A 46 0.95 -23.89 35.02
N PRO A 47 -0.37 -23.79 35.27
CA PRO A 47 -1.28 -23.08 34.40
C PRO A 47 -0.98 -21.58 34.41
N VAL A 48 -0.97 -20.97 33.23
CA VAL A 48 -0.76 -19.53 33.06
C VAL A 48 -2.07 -18.89 32.60
N LEU A 49 -2.35 -17.67 33.06
CA LEU A 49 -3.50 -16.90 32.57
C LEU A 49 -3.35 -16.70 31.05
N LEU A 50 -4.28 -17.28 30.28
CA LEU A 50 -4.32 -17.13 28.83
C LEU A 50 -5.28 -16.04 28.40
N GLU A 51 -6.48 -16.03 28.98
CA GLU A 51 -7.59 -15.18 28.59
C GLU A 51 -8.42 -14.76 29.81
N VAL A 52 -8.88 -13.51 29.80
CA VAL A 52 -9.84 -12.97 30.76
C VAL A 52 -11.21 -12.98 30.09
N THR A 53 -12.07 -13.93 30.45
CA THR A 53 -13.39 -14.10 29.81
C THR A 53 -14.47 -13.18 30.36
N ARG A 54 -14.28 -12.68 31.58
CA ARG A 54 -15.16 -11.71 32.25
C ARG A 54 -14.35 -10.77 33.10
N ALA A 55 -14.67 -9.48 33.01
CA ALA A 55 -14.20 -8.46 33.92
C ALA A 55 -15.42 -7.74 34.50
N ALA A 56 -15.39 -7.46 35.80
CA ALA A 56 -16.39 -6.65 36.48
C ALA A 56 -15.68 -5.40 37.02
N PRO A 57 -16.29 -4.20 36.88
CA PRO A 57 -15.67 -2.98 37.39
C PRO A 57 -15.61 -2.99 38.91
N ILE A 58 -14.49 -2.52 39.46
CA ILE A 58 -14.21 -2.58 40.91
C ILE A 58 -15.18 -1.70 41.72
N TYR A 59 -15.70 -0.61 41.13
CA TYR A 59 -16.63 0.28 41.82
C TYR A 59 -17.98 -0.39 42.17
N GLU A 60 -18.31 -1.55 41.57
CA GLU A 60 -19.49 -2.35 41.96
C GLU A 60 -19.33 -2.98 43.34
N LEU A 61 -18.09 -3.12 43.82
CA LEU A 61 -17.77 -3.73 45.12
C LEU A 61 -17.77 -2.71 46.27
N VAL A 62 -18.00 -1.42 46.00
CA VAL A 62 -17.83 -0.34 46.98
C VAL A 62 -19.15 0.39 47.25
N THR A 63 -19.34 0.81 48.50
CA THR A 63 -20.58 1.43 49.00
C THR A 63 -20.84 2.84 48.46
N ASN A 64 -19.79 3.63 48.17
CA ASN A 64 -19.91 4.93 47.50
C ASN A 64 -19.60 4.78 46.00
N ASN A 65 -20.57 4.25 45.28
CA ASN A 65 -20.43 3.88 43.88
C ASN A 65 -20.28 5.10 42.93
N GLN A 66 -20.87 6.25 43.27
CA GLN A 66 -20.98 7.38 42.35
C GLN A 66 -19.63 8.06 42.09
N THR A 67 -18.93 8.46 43.15
CA THR A 67 -17.65 9.19 43.04
C THR A 67 -16.55 8.30 42.44
N GLN A 68 -16.55 7.01 42.80
CA GLN A 68 -15.60 6.06 42.22
C GLN A 68 -15.89 5.77 40.75
N ARG A 69 -17.17 5.71 40.36
CA ARG A 69 -17.56 5.56 38.95
C ARG A 69 -17.09 6.74 38.12
N GLU A 70 -17.33 7.97 38.58
CA GLU A 70 -16.88 9.20 37.90
C GLU A 70 -15.35 9.23 37.73
N ALA A 71 -14.61 8.96 38.81
CA ALA A 71 -13.14 8.89 38.76
C ALA A 71 -12.62 7.78 37.83
N THR A 72 -13.29 6.62 37.81
CA THR A 72 -12.94 5.51 36.91
C THR A 72 -13.17 5.91 35.45
N MET A 73 -14.29 6.57 35.15
CA MET A 73 -14.61 7.04 33.80
C MET A 73 -13.65 8.13 33.35
N SER A 74 -13.31 9.08 34.22
CA SER A 74 -12.28 10.09 33.98
C SER A 74 -10.93 9.46 33.65
N SER A 75 -10.49 8.47 34.45
CA SER A 75 -9.23 7.75 34.21
C SER A 75 -9.22 6.96 32.90
N LEU A 76 -10.36 6.38 32.52
CA LEU A 76 -10.46 5.51 31.33
C LEU A 76 -10.55 6.31 30.03
N TRP A 77 -11.35 7.38 30.00
CA TRP A 77 -11.69 8.10 28.77
C TRP A 77 -11.01 9.46 28.65
N CYS A 78 -10.73 10.13 29.77
CA CYS A 78 -10.18 11.49 29.82
C CYS A 78 -8.78 11.54 30.46
N SER A 79 -8.08 10.40 30.50
CA SER A 79 -6.72 10.26 31.07
C SER A 79 -6.58 10.75 32.52
N GLY A 80 -7.68 10.85 33.26
CA GLY A 80 -7.71 11.37 34.63
C GLY A 80 -7.58 12.90 34.75
N THR A 81 -7.73 13.64 33.64
CA THR A 81 -7.53 15.11 33.57
C THR A 81 -8.75 15.84 33.01
N GLY A 82 -9.93 15.28 33.29
CA GLY A 82 -11.20 15.84 32.88
C GLY A 82 -12.36 14.93 33.26
N ASP A 83 -13.56 15.48 33.20
CA ASP A 83 -14.79 14.77 33.55
C ASP A 83 -15.52 14.27 32.30
N VAL A 84 -16.12 13.09 32.38
CA VAL A 84 -16.99 12.57 31.30
C VAL A 84 -18.38 13.20 31.45
N ILE A 85 -18.83 13.90 30.42
CA ILE A 85 -20.19 14.44 30.31
C ILE A 85 -20.85 13.78 29.11
N GLU A 86 -21.85 12.93 29.37
CA GLU A 86 -22.51 12.11 28.34
C GLU A 86 -21.49 11.25 27.56
N ASP A 87 -21.12 11.65 26.35
CA ASP A 87 -20.22 10.98 25.42
C ASP A 87 -18.91 11.74 25.15
N TRP A 88 -18.66 12.87 25.82
CA TRP A 88 -17.44 13.67 25.63
C TRP A 88 -16.71 13.97 26.93
N CYS A 89 -15.43 14.36 26.80
CA CYS A 89 -14.59 14.71 27.94
C CYS A 89 -14.47 16.23 28.11
N ARG A 90 -14.93 16.74 29.24
CA ARG A 90 -14.65 18.11 29.67
C ARG A 90 -13.28 18.17 30.33
N CYS A 91 -12.28 18.63 29.57
CA CYS A 91 -10.91 18.73 30.06
C CYS A 91 -10.73 19.83 31.11
N ASP A 92 -9.90 19.54 32.12
CA ASP A 92 -9.41 20.54 33.06
C ASP A 92 -8.49 21.55 32.37
N SER A 93 -8.31 22.73 32.97
CA SER A 93 -7.46 23.80 32.41
C SER A 93 -6.00 23.39 32.23
N THR A 94 -5.53 22.36 32.94
CA THR A 94 -4.17 21.82 32.83
C THR A 94 -4.00 20.84 31.67
N ALA A 95 -5.08 20.43 31.02
CA ALA A 95 -5.09 19.41 29.98
C ALA A 95 -5.26 20.01 28.56
N PHE A 96 -4.77 21.22 28.36
CA PHE A 96 -4.70 21.87 27.05
C PHE A 96 -3.27 21.83 26.51
N GLY A 97 -3.14 21.53 25.22
CA GLY A 97 -1.85 21.51 24.52
C GLY A 97 -1.25 22.89 24.33
N ALA A 98 -0.03 22.94 23.80
CA ALA A 98 0.66 24.19 23.47
C ALA A 98 -0.08 25.01 22.39
N ASP A 99 -0.90 24.34 21.58
CA ASP A 99 -1.81 24.89 20.58
C ASP A 99 -3.14 25.40 21.17
N GLY A 100 -3.37 25.20 22.47
CA GLY A 100 -4.62 25.58 23.15
C GLY A 100 -5.78 24.62 22.86
N LEU A 101 -5.53 23.44 22.30
CA LEU A 101 -6.55 22.42 22.06
C LEU A 101 -6.64 21.43 23.23
N PRO A 102 -7.83 20.87 23.54
CA PRO A 102 -8.00 19.91 24.62
C PRO A 102 -7.27 18.59 24.34
N THR A 103 -6.51 18.09 25.33
CA THR A 103 -5.71 16.86 25.22
C THR A 103 -6.08 15.76 26.22
N CYS A 104 -7.06 15.97 27.09
CA CYS A 104 -7.43 14.98 28.12
C CYS A 104 -7.92 13.66 27.51
N ALA A 105 -8.71 13.73 26.43
CA ALA A 105 -9.14 12.56 25.70
C ALA A 105 -8.08 12.17 24.64
N PRO A 106 -7.55 10.93 24.66
CA PRO A 106 -6.51 10.50 23.75
C PRO A 106 -7.05 10.32 22.33
N LEU A 107 -6.43 10.97 21.35
CA LEU A 107 -6.74 10.76 19.94
C LEU A 107 -5.91 9.59 19.40
N PRO A 108 -6.53 8.45 19.04
CA PRO A 108 -5.81 7.26 18.59
C PRO A 108 -5.00 7.53 17.32
N GLN A 109 -3.84 6.88 17.24
CA GLN A 109 -3.01 6.88 16.03
C GLN A 109 -3.64 5.91 15.02
N PRO A 110 -4.04 6.36 13.82
CA PRO A 110 -4.51 5.44 12.80
C PRO A 110 -3.33 4.61 12.30
N VAL A 111 -3.52 3.31 12.11
CA VAL A 111 -2.47 2.43 11.59
C VAL A 111 -2.68 2.23 10.11
N LEU A 112 -1.91 2.96 9.30
CA LEU A 112 -1.94 2.85 7.84
C LEU A 112 -1.21 1.58 7.39
N ARG A 113 -1.83 0.82 6.48
CA ARG A 113 -1.25 -0.41 5.92
C ARG A 113 -1.54 -0.50 4.42
N LEU A 114 -0.72 -1.27 3.71
CA LEU A 114 -1.09 -1.76 2.38
C LEU A 114 -2.16 -2.84 2.54
N SER A 115 -3.07 -2.93 1.57
CA SER A 115 -4.04 -4.01 1.53
C SER A 115 -3.33 -5.37 1.51
N THR A 116 -3.85 -6.30 2.31
CA THR A 116 -3.33 -7.68 2.35
C THR A 116 -3.90 -8.56 1.24
N VAL A 117 -5.00 -8.12 0.62
CA VAL A 117 -5.72 -8.86 -0.43
C VAL A 117 -5.30 -8.37 -1.82
N HIS A 118 -4.86 -7.12 -1.93
CA HIS A 118 -4.58 -6.46 -3.19
C HIS A 118 -3.12 -6.00 -3.27
N GLU A 119 -2.35 -6.66 -4.14
CA GLU A 119 -0.97 -6.29 -4.41
C GLU A 119 -0.91 -4.93 -5.14
N PRO A 120 0.09 -4.09 -4.83
CA PRO A 120 0.38 -2.88 -5.60
C PRO A 120 0.54 -3.19 -7.09
N SER A 121 -0.01 -2.33 -7.95
CA SER A 121 0.26 -2.34 -9.38
C SER A 121 1.17 -1.17 -9.76
N SER A 122 1.68 -1.20 -10.99
CA SER A 122 2.59 -0.18 -11.52
C SER A 122 2.07 1.27 -11.38
N THR A 123 0.75 1.48 -11.34
CA THR A 123 0.16 2.83 -11.24
C THR A 123 -0.89 2.97 -10.13
N LEU A 124 -1.02 1.95 -9.26
CA LEU A 124 -2.09 1.90 -8.27
C LEU A 124 -1.64 1.20 -6.99
N VAL A 125 -2.01 1.76 -5.84
CA VAL A 125 -1.90 1.13 -4.52
C VAL A 125 -3.23 1.16 -3.79
N VAL A 126 -3.44 0.18 -2.90
CA VAL A 126 -4.61 0.12 -2.01
C VAL A 126 -4.12 0.27 -0.57
N LEU A 127 -4.64 1.28 0.10
CA LEU A 127 -4.31 1.63 1.48
C LEU A 127 -5.49 1.35 2.39
N GLU A 128 -5.22 0.77 3.56
CA GLU A 128 -6.23 0.37 4.53
C GLU A 128 -5.86 0.86 5.93
N TRP A 129 -6.85 1.29 6.70
CA TRP A 129 -6.71 1.60 8.12
C TRP A 129 -8.04 1.36 8.85
N GLU A 130 -7.99 1.21 10.16
CA GLU A 130 -9.18 1.07 10.99
C GLU A 130 -9.64 2.43 11.52
N HIS A 131 -10.93 2.73 11.33
CA HIS A 131 -11.61 3.79 12.03
C HIS A 131 -11.80 3.38 13.49
N SER A 132 -11.01 3.99 14.36
CA SER A 132 -10.87 3.63 15.78
C SER A 132 -11.39 4.74 16.70
N GLU A 133 -12.53 5.34 16.37
CA GLU A 133 -13.17 6.33 17.24
C GLU A 133 -13.61 5.68 18.57
N PRO A 134 -13.18 6.22 19.73
CA PRO A 134 -13.65 5.72 21.01
C PRO A 134 -15.13 6.05 21.22
N PRO A 135 -15.89 5.22 21.94
CA PRO A 135 -17.31 5.50 22.21
C PRO A 135 -17.53 6.72 23.13
N ILE A 136 -16.49 7.19 23.82
CA ILE A 136 -16.53 8.37 24.69
C ILE A 136 -15.24 9.18 24.49
N GLY A 137 -15.35 10.50 24.40
CA GLY A 137 -14.24 11.43 24.42
C GLY A 137 -14.00 12.11 23.07
N VAL A 138 -13.02 11.61 22.31
CA VAL A 138 -12.62 12.21 21.04
C VAL A 138 -13.53 11.73 19.91
N GLN A 139 -14.02 12.66 19.10
CA GLN A 139 -14.73 12.36 17.86
C GLN A 139 -13.82 12.67 16.67
N ILE A 140 -13.57 11.69 15.82
CA ILE A 140 -12.74 11.82 14.62
C ILE A 140 -13.65 12.35 13.52
N VAL A 141 -13.34 13.52 12.94
CA VAL A 141 -14.16 14.13 11.89
C VAL A 141 -13.60 13.93 10.49
N ASP A 142 -12.29 13.68 10.37
CA ASP A 142 -11.63 13.49 9.08
C ASP A 142 -10.33 12.69 9.21
N TYR A 143 -9.85 12.19 8.08
CA TYR A 143 -8.51 11.65 7.92
C TYR A 143 -7.75 12.43 6.84
N LEU A 144 -6.57 12.92 7.19
CA LEU A 144 -5.69 13.59 6.24
C LEU A 144 -4.67 12.58 5.72
N ILE A 145 -4.58 12.44 4.40
CA ILE A 145 -3.56 11.63 3.76
C ILE A 145 -2.61 12.51 2.97
N ARG A 146 -1.31 12.38 3.26
CA ARG A 146 -0.23 12.98 2.48
C ARG A 146 0.40 11.93 1.60
N GLN A 147 0.58 12.24 0.32
CA GLN A 147 1.34 11.45 -0.63
C GLN A 147 2.60 12.23 -1.02
N GLU A 148 3.74 11.54 -0.92
CA GLU A 148 5.06 12.08 -1.23
C GLU A 148 5.76 11.17 -2.24
N LYS A 149 6.23 11.74 -3.36
CA LYS A 149 7.14 11.04 -4.28
C LYS A 149 8.57 11.19 -3.76
N VAL A 150 9.19 10.07 -3.39
CA VAL A 150 10.58 10.03 -2.90
C VAL A 150 11.50 9.79 -4.09
N THR A 151 12.40 10.74 -4.37
CA THR A 151 13.43 10.57 -5.41
C THR A 151 14.81 10.38 -4.80
N ASP A 152 15.55 9.42 -5.34
CA ASP A 152 16.92 9.12 -4.95
C ASP A 152 17.89 10.00 -5.75
N ARG A 153 17.86 11.32 -5.49
CA ARG A 153 18.93 12.22 -5.94
C ARG A 153 19.82 12.49 -4.74
N MET A 154 21.10 12.15 -4.90
CA MET A 154 22.17 12.14 -3.88
C MET A 154 22.41 13.46 -3.12
N ASP A 155 21.65 14.53 -3.36
CA ASP A 155 21.76 15.81 -2.66
C ASP A 155 20.40 16.19 -2.06
N HIS A 156 20.18 15.71 -0.83
CA HIS A 156 18.97 15.92 -0.02
C HIS A 156 17.72 15.27 -0.64
N SER A 157 17.00 14.47 0.15
CA SER A 157 15.67 13.97 -0.18
C SER A 157 14.73 15.15 -0.47
N LYS A 158 14.69 15.61 -1.71
CA LYS A 158 13.77 16.64 -2.16
C LYS A 158 12.47 15.95 -2.50
N VAL A 159 11.45 16.24 -1.70
CA VAL A 159 10.06 15.97 -2.03
C VAL A 159 9.76 16.64 -3.37
N GLU A 160 9.61 15.86 -4.45
CA GLU A 160 9.31 16.42 -5.78
C GLU A 160 7.84 16.83 -5.88
N THR A 161 6.95 16.07 -5.25
CA THR A 161 5.51 16.33 -5.22
C THR A 161 4.93 15.93 -3.86
N GLU A 162 4.29 16.89 -3.20
CA GLU A 162 3.52 16.69 -1.97
C GLU A 162 2.07 17.02 -2.27
N THR A 163 1.18 16.05 -2.07
CA THR A 163 -0.26 16.25 -2.12
C THR A 163 -0.86 15.84 -0.78
N VAL A 164 -1.63 16.74 -0.18
CA VAL A 164 -2.39 16.46 1.04
C VAL A 164 -3.87 16.46 0.66
N LEU A 165 -4.56 15.36 0.98
CA LEU A 165 -5.97 15.16 0.68
C LEU A 165 -6.73 14.92 1.98
N SER A 166 -7.85 15.61 2.13
CA SER A 166 -8.89 15.27 3.11
C SER A 166 -9.71 14.09 2.61
N PHE A 167 -9.90 13.07 3.45
CA PHE A 167 -10.73 11.93 3.08
C PHE A 167 -12.19 12.35 2.87
N VAL A 168 -12.70 13.22 3.73
CA VAL A 168 -14.09 13.70 3.61
C VAL A 168 -14.23 14.74 2.49
N ASP A 169 -13.44 15.81 2.52
CA ASP A 169 -13.65 16.95 1.64
C ASP A 169 -13.06 16.76 0.23
N ASP A 170 -11.93 16.06 0.09
CA ASP A 170 -11.28 15.95 -1.23
C ASP A 170 -11.64 14.66 -1.96
N ILE A 171 -11.80 13.56 -1.21
CA ILE A 171 -12.03 12.21 -1.76
C ILE A 171 -13.52 11.88 -1.78
N ILE A 172 -14.21 11.97 -0.64
CA ILE A 172 -15.64 11.64 -0.56
C ILE A 172 -16.51 12.69 -1.24
N SER A 173 -16.24 13.97 -1.06
CA SER A 173 -17.01 15.01 -1.76
C SER A 173 -16.59 15.18 -3.24
N GLY A 174 -15.54 14.48 -3.68
CA GLY A 174 -15.06 14.45 -5.07
C GLY A 174 -14.53 15.79 -5.60
N ALA A 175 -14.16 16.70 -4.71
CA ALA A 175 -13.80 18.07 -5.08
C ALA A 175 -12.40 18.19 -5.70
N LYS A 176 -11.46 17.26 -5.44
CA LYS A 176 -10.04 17.48 -5.81
C LYS A 176 -9.28 16.34 -6.48
N SER A 177 -9.66 15.06 -6.37
CA SER A 177 -8.77 13.99 -6.89
C SER A 177 -9.50 12.84 -7.60
N PRO A 178 -9.51 12.80 -8.96
CA PRO A 178 -9.98 11.61 -9.70
C PRO A 178 -9.04 10.41 -9.54
N CYS A 179 -7.90 10.61 -8.88
CA CYS A 179 -6.87 9.61 -8.68
C CYS A 179 -6.94 8.95 -7.29
N ALA A 180 -7.82 9.41 -6.41
CA ALA A 180 -8.07 8.76 -5.11
C ALA A 180 -9.55 8.38 -5.03
N MET A 181 -9.83 7.09 -4.81
CA MET A 181 -11.19 6.55 -4.84
C MET A 181 -11.43 5.72 -3.58
N PRO A 182 -12.50 5.98 -2.82
CA PRO A 182 -12.85 5.14 -1.68
C PRO A 182 -13.26 3.76 -2.18
N ALA A 183 -12.77 2.70 -1.53
CA ALA A 183 -13.19 1.33 -1.79
C ALA A 183 -14.10 0.79 -0.69
N GLN A 184 -13.84 1.20 0.55
CA GLN A 184 -14.63 0.82 1.70
C GLN A 184 -14.68 1.98 2.70
N VAL A 185 -15.86 2.23 3.25
CA VAL A 185 -16.10 3.24 4.28
C VAL A 185 -16.72 2.56 5.51
N PRO A 186 -16.39 3.00 6.73
CA PRO A 186 -16.90 2.43 7.95
C PRO A 186 -18.42 2.37 7.99
N ASP A 187 -18.94 1.34 8.62
CA ASP A 187 -20.35 1.19 8.98
C ASP A 187 -20.43 0.47 10.34
N LYS A 188 -21.63 0.26 10.87
CA LYS A 188 -21.88 -0.40 12.16
C LYS A 188 -21.22 -1.78 12.33
N GLN A 189 -20.86 -2.44 11.23
CA GLN A 189 -20.24 -3.78 11.21
C GLN A 189 -18.77 -3.76 10.79
N LEU A 190 -18.32 -2.70 10.12
CA LEU A 190 -17.00 -2.64 9.48
C LEU A 190 -16.33 -1.34 9.90
N THR A 191 -15.20 -1.43 10.59
CA THR A 191 -14.41 -0.25 10.98
C THR A 191 -13.34 0.08 9.95
N THR A 192 -13.06 -0.80 8.99
CA THR A 192 -12.00 -0.60 8.00
C THR A 192 -12.38 0.45 6.96
N ILE A 193 -11.49 1.43 6.77
CA ILE A 193 -11.48 2.33 5.63
C ILE A 193 -10.48 1.78 4.61
N SER A 194 -10.88 1.73 3.33
CA SER A 194 -10.00 1.35 2.22
C SER A 194 -10.02 2.43 1.16
N LEU A 195 -8.83 2.83 0.71
CA LEU A 195 -8.60 3.87 -0.27
C LEU A 195 -7.72 3.37 -1.40
N ILE A 196 -8.18 3.54 -2.63
CA ILE A 196 -7.42 3.24 -3.84
C ILE A 196 -6.79 4.54 -4.35
N ILE A 197 -5.48 4.56 -4.45
CA ILE A 197 -4.74 5.65 -5.09
C ILE A 197 -4.22 5.14 -6.43
N ARG A 198 -4.71 5.72 -7.52
CA ARG A 198 -4.32 5.47 -8.92
C ARG A 198 -3.48 6.64 -9.45
N CYS A 199 -3.07 6.54 -10.72
CA CYS A 199 -2.26 7.57 -11.40
C CYS A 199 -0.84 7.71 -10.81
N LEU A 200 -0.34 6.70 -10.10
CA LEU A 200 1.04 6.70 -9.63
C LEU A 200 1.99 6.46 -10.80
N GLU A 201 3.19 6.98 -10.68
CA GLU A 201 4.26 6.66 -11.62
C GLU A 201 4.81 5.27 -11.29
N PRO A 202 5.08 4.45 -12.32
CA PRO A 202 5.68 3.14 -12.13
C PRO A 202 7.15 3.25 -11.74
N ASP A 203 7.69 2.16 -11.17
CA ASP A 203 9.07 2.06 -10.69
C ASP A 203 9.51 3.22 -9.77
N THR A 204 8.58 3.74 -8.97
CA THR A 204 8.76 4.93 -8.14
C THR A 204 8.46 4.62 -6.69
N ILE A 205 9.22 5.21 -5.77
CA ILE A 205 8.99 5.07 -4.33
C ILE A 205 8.06 6.19 -3.86
N TYR A 206 6.96 5.80 -3.22
CA TYR A 206 6.02 6.72 -2.59
C TYR A 206 5.99 6.50 -1.09
N MET A 207 5.86 7.60 -0.35
CA MET A 207 5.56 7.60 1.07
C MET A 207 4.16 8.18 1.29
N PHE A 208 3.32 7.42 1.98
CA PHE A 208 1.98 7.82 2.37
C PHE A 208 1.94 8.03 3.88
N THR A 209 1.51 9.21 4.33
CA THR A 209 1.33 9.53 5.74
C THR A 209 -0.14 9.78 6.05
N LEU A 210 -0.65 9.22 7.14
CA LEU A 210 -2.03 9.36 7.58
C LEU A 210 -2.13 9.99 8.98
N TRP A 211 -3.05 10.93 9.16
CA TRP A 211 -3.46 11.46 10.46
C TRP A 211 -4.97 11.37 10.62
N GLY A 212 -5.43 11.10 11.84
CA GLY A 212 -6.81 11.38 12.25
C GLY A 212 -6.93 12.83 12.71
N VAL A 213 -8.05 13.47 12.40
CA VAL A 213 -8.38 14.84 12.84
C VAL A 213 -9.62 14.77 13.69
N ASP A 214 -9.56 15.33 14.91
CA ASP A 214 -10.73 15.41 15.77
C ASP A 214 -11.59 16.65 15.53
N ASN A 215 -12.77 16.69 16.14
CA ASN A 215 -13.71 17.80 16.06
C ASN A 215 -13.17 19.15 16.59
N THR A 216 -12.03 19.16 17.30
CA THR A 216 -11.34 20.39 17.72
C THR A 216 -10.26 20.85 16.74
N GLY A 217 -9.97 20.03 15.71
CA GLY A 217 -8.94 20.26 14.72
C GLY A 217 -7.56 19.70 15.09
N ARG A 218 -7.44 18.99 16.22
CA ARG A 218 -6.19 18.36 16.64
C ARG A 218 -5.87 17.16 15.76
N ARG A 219 -4.58 16.98 15.44
CA ARG A 219 -4.09 15.84 14.65
C ARG A 219 -3.55 14.74 15.55
N SER A 220 -3.79 13.49 15.16
CA SER A 220 -3.21 12.32 15.81
C SER A 220 -1.70 12.29 15.60
N ARG A 221 -1.02 11.30 16.20
CA ARG A 221 0.29 10.90 15.68
C ARG A 221 0.14 10.36 14.25
N PRO A 222 1.11 10.64 13.34
CA PRO A 222 1.07 10.11 11.98
C PRO A 222 1.31 8.60 11.95
N SER A 223 0.85 7.94 10.90
CA SER A 223 1.32 6.62 10.49
C SER A 223 1.75 6.65 9.03
N ASP A 224 2.86 6.00 8.72
CA ASP A 224 3.50 6.06 7.42
C ASP A 224 3.63 4.69 6.78
N VAL A 225 3.48 4.64 5.45
CA VAL A 225 3.74 3.46 4.62
C VAL A 225 4.59 3.90 3.44
N ILE A 226 5.71 3.20 3.23
CA ILE A 226 6.58 3.40 2.06
C ILE A 226 6.40 2.20 1.14
N VAL A 227 6.15 2.47 -0.15
CA VAL A 227 5.94 1.44 -1.16
C VAL A 227 6.64 1.82 -2.46
N LYS A 228 7.29 0.85 -3.09
CA LYS A 228 7.81 0.98 -4.45
C LYS A 228 6.77 0.44 -5.42
N THR A 229 6.32 1.25 -6.37
CA THR A 229 5.42 0.78 -7.42
C THR A 229 6.15 -0.20 -8.34
N PRO A 230 5.51 -1.31 -8.75
CA PRO A 230 6.07 -2.26 -9.70
C PRO A 230 6.47 -1.63 -11.04
N CYS A 231 7.23 -2.38 -11.82
CA CYS A 231 7.63 -1.98 -13.17
C CYS A 231 6.42 -1.73 -14.07
N PRO A 232 6.56 -0.86 -15.08
CA PRO A 232 5.51 -0.63 -16.06
C PRO A 232 5.08 -1.92 -16.75
N VAL A 233 3.80 -1.99 -17.09
CA VAL A 233 3.23 -3.15 -17.79
C VAL A 233 3.79 -3.24 -19.20
N VAL A 234 4.25 -4.42 -19.62
CA VAL A 234 4.85 -4.64 -20.95
C VAL A 234 4.13 -5.77 -21.68
N ASP A 235 3.73 -5.50 -22.92
CA ASP A 235 3.23 -6.52 -23.85
C ASP A 235 4.41 -7.20 -24.55
N ASP A 236 4.74 -8.41 -24.08
CA ASP A 236 5.92 -9.16 -24.50
C ASP A 236 5.86 -9.57 -25.98
N VAL A 237 4.67 -9.97 -26.45
CA VAL A 237 4.45 -10.40 -27.84
C VAL A 237 4.66 -9.22 -28.77
N LYS A 238 4.06 -8.06 -28.42
CA LYS A 238 4.24 -6.84 -29.21
C LYS A 238 5.70 -6.38 -29.22
N ALA A 239 6.42 -6.50 -28.12
CA ALA A 239 7.84 -6.16 -28.06
C ALA A 239 8.68 -7.05 -29.00
N GLN A 240 8.38 -8.36 -29.05
CA GLN A 240 9.05 -9.28 -29.98
C GLN A 240 8.75 -8.93 -31.44
N GLU A 241 7.49 -8.66 -31.80
CA GLU A 241 7.11 -8.24 -33.15
C GLU A 241 7.83 -6.96 -33.59
N ILE A 242 8.01 -6.01 -32.66
CA ILE A 242 8.76 -4.78 -32.93
C ILE A 242 10.24 -5.09 -33.13
N ALA A 243 10.85 -5.98 -32.33
CA ALA A 243 12.24 -6.37 -32.51
C ALA A 243 12.50 -6.96 -33.91
N ASP A 244 11.64 -7.89 -34.35
CA ASP A 244 11.71 -8.50 -35.68
C ASP A 244 11.53 -7.46 -36.79
N LYS A 245 10.59 -6.52 -36.61
CA LYS A 245 10.36 -5.41 -37.54
C LYS A 245 11.60 -4.53 -37.65
N ILE A 246 12.24 -4.18 -36.53
CA ILE A 246 13.44 -3.32 -36.52
C ILE A 246 14.62 -4.04 -37.19
N TYR A 247 14.82 -5.33 -36.91
CA TYR A 247 15.83 -6.13 -37.60
C TYR A 247 15.65 -6.12 -39.12
N ASN A 248 14.41 -6.29 -39.59
CA ASN A 248 14.11 -6.24 -41.02
C ASN A 248 14.35 -4.86 -41.63
N LEU A 249 14.03 -3.78 -40.92
CA LEU A 249 14.28 -2.40 -41.38
C LEU A 249 15.77 -2.08 -41.45
N PHE A 250 16.57 -2.56 -40.49
CA PHE A 250 18.03 -2.41 -40.52
C PHE A 250 18.65 -3.21 -41.67
N ASN A 251 18.14 -4.41 -41.96
CA ASN A 251 18.59 -5.19 -43.11
C ASN A 251 18.13 -4.67 -44.48
N GLY A 252 17.26 -3.65 -44.54
CA GLY A 252 16.89 -3.00 -45.79
C GLY A 252 18.02 -2.18 -46.43
N TYR A 253 19.07 -1.85 -45.65
CA TYR A 253 20.36 -1.20 -45.95
C TYR A 253 20.36 0.06 -46.87
N THR A 254 19.25 0.48 -47.46
CA THR A 254 19.28 1.41 -48.61
C THR A 254 18.18 2.47 -48.66
N SER A 255 17.18 2.43 -47.77
CA SER A 255 16.07 3.38 -47.80
C SER A 255 16.09 4.32 -46.59
N GLY A 256 16.30 5.62 -46.83
CA GLY A 256 16.14 6.65 -45.78
C GLY A 256 14.72 6.67 -45.18
N LYS A 257 13.71 6.15 -45.88
CA LYS A 257 12.37 5.96 -45.32
C LYS A 257 12.33 4.85 -44.28
N GLU A 258 13.08 3.76 -44.47
CA GLU A 258 13.15 2.65 -43.51
C GLU A 258 13.87 3.09 -42.23
N GLN A 259 14.99 3.81 -42.37
CA GLN A 259 15.70 4.42 -41.24
C GLN A 259 14.81 5.39 -40.44
N GLN A 260 14.06 6.26 -41.12
CA GLN A 260 13.14 7.16 -40.43
C GLN A 260 11.97 6.40 -39.76
N THR A 261 11.49 5.33 -40.39
CA THR A 261 10.42 4.48 -39.83
C THR A 261 10.90 3.74 -38.58
N ALA A 262 12.12 3.18 -38.61
CA ALA A 262 12.74 2.53 -37.47
C ALA A 262 12.95 3.52 -36.31
N TYR A 263 13.51 4.69 -36.61
CA TYR A 263 13.70 5.75 -35.62
C TYR A 263 12.39 6.18 -34.95
N ASN A 264 11.35 6.49 -35.74
CA ASN A 264 10.05 6.88 -35.18
C ASN A 264 9.44 5.75 -34.35
N THR A 265 9.50 4.50 -34.84
CA THR A 265 8.95 3.34 -34.13
C THR A 265 9.62 3.18 -32.77
N LEU A 266 10.96 3.29 -32.69
CA LEU A 266 11.72 3.14 -31.45
C LEU A 266 11.57 4.33 -30.50
N LEU A 267 11.50 5.56 -31.03
CA LEU A 267 11.33 6.77 -30.22
C LEU A 267 9.94 6.86 -29.58
N ASP A 268 8.92 6.38 -30.29
CA ASP A 268 7.52 6.32 -29.80
C ASP A 268 7.32 5.23 -28.73
N LEU A 269 8.29 4.33 -28.53
CA LEU A 269 8.23 3.37 -27.43
C LEU A 269 8.47 4.07 -26.11
N GLY A 270 7.77 3.63 -25.07
CA GLY A 270 8.21 3.91 -23.71
C GLY A 270 9.45 3.10 -23.37
N SER A 271 10.30 3.64 -22.48
CA SER A 271 11.49 2.97 -21.94
C SER A 271 11.30 1.46 -21.62
N PRO A 272 10.20 1.02 -20.97
CA PRO A 272 9.99 -0.40 -20.64
C PRO A 272 9.86 -1.31 -21.86
N THR A 273 9.11 -0.85 -22.86
CA THR A 273 8.94 -1.60 -24.11
C THR A 273 10.24 -1.60 -24.90
N LEU A 274 11.00 -0.49 -24.88
CA LEU A 274 12.31 -0.42 -25.52
C LEU A 274 13.32 -1.40 -24.91
N HIS A 275 13.37 -1.50 -23.57
CA HIS A 275 14.14 -2.53 -22.86
C HIS A 275 13.77 -3.94 -23.31
N ARG A 276 12.46 -4.19 -23.51
CA ARG A 276 11.99 -5.50 -23.94
C ARG A 276 12.29 -5.80 -25.42
N VAL A 277 12.21 -4.79 -26.28
CA VAL A 277 12.63 -4.88 -27.69
C VAL A 277 14.12 -5.18 -27.78
N LEU A 278 14.95 -4.51 -26.98
CA LEU A 278 16.39 -4.77 -26.89
C LEU A 278 16.66 -6.22 -26.49
N TYR A 279 15.97 -6.72 -25.46
CA TYR A 279 16.08 -8.11 -25.02
C TYR A 279 15.81 -9.09 -26.17
N HIS A 280 14.66 -8.98 -26.83
CA HIS A 280 14.29 -9.88 -27.95
C HIS A 280 15.20 -9.75 -29.15
N TYR A 281 15.62 -8.53 -29.49
CA TYR A 281 16.53 -8.29 -30.59
C TYR A 281 17.85 -9.01 -30.35
N ASN A 282 18.46 -8.84 -29.18
CA ASN A 282 19.73 -9.47 -28.86
C ASN A 282 19.59 -11.00 -28.74
N GLN A 283 18.49 -11.50 -28.17
CA GLN A 283 18.23 -12.95 -28.11
C GLN A 283 18.24 -13.62 -29.50
N HIS A 284 17.75 -12.96 -30.54
CA HIS A 284 17.63 -13.55 -31.88
C HIS A 284 18.73 -13.12 -32.87
N TYR A 285 19.26 -11.90 -32.74
CA TYR A 285 20.02 -11.23 -33.79
C TYR A 285 21.38 -10.70 -33.34
N GLU A 286 21.79 -10.88 -32.08
CA GLU A 286 23.08 -10.41 -31.57
C GLU A 286 24.27 -10.91 -32.40
N SER A 287 24.17 -12.10 -32.99
CA SER A 287 25.19 -12.66 -33.89
C SER A 287 25.47 -11.80 -35.13
N PHE A 288 24.52 -10.94 -35.52
CA PHE A 288 24.63 -10.00 -36.63
C PHE A 288 24.94 -8.56 -36.16
N GLY A 289 25.22 -8.37 -34.87
CA GLY A 289 25.47 -7.09 -34.22
C GLY A 289 24.45 -6.82 -33.11
N GLU A 290 24.94 -6.39 -31.96
CA GLU A 290 24.10 -6.00 -30.82
C GLU A 290 23.17 -4.84 -31.17
N PHE A 291 21.96 -4.81 -30.60
CA PHE A 291 20.95 -3.78 -30.83
C PHE A 291 21.48 -2.35 -30.71
N THR A 292 22.26 -2.07 -29.66
CA THR A 292 22.82 -0.74 -29.37
C THR A 292 23.77 -0.29 -30.48
N TRP A 293 24.70 -1.16 -30.86
CA TRP A 293 25.65 -0.94 -31.94
C TRP A 293 24.96 -0.80 -33.30
N ARG A 294 23.98 -1.67 -33.59
CA ARG A 294 23.18 -1.61 -34.83
C ARG A 294 22.36 -0.34 -34.95
N CYS A 295 21.80 0.15 -33.84
CA CYS A 295 21.09 1.43 -33.84
C CYS A 295 22.04 2.58 -34.21
N GLU A 296 23.27 2.59 -33.69
CA GLU A 296 24.27 3.62 -34.03
C GLU A 296 24.72 3.54 -35.49
N ASP A 297 24.95 2.34 -36.02
CA ASP A 297 25.37 2.11 -37.40
C ASP A 297 24.30 2.55 -38.41
N GLU A 298 23.04 2.13 -38.19
CA GLU A 298 21.94 2.34 -39.16
C GLU A 298 21.26 3.72 -39.03
N LEU A 299 21.21 4.30 -37.83
CA LEU A 299 20.52 5.58 -37.57
C LEU A 299 21.48 6.74 -37.31
N GLY A 300 22.75 6.45 -37.06
CA GLY A 300 23.76 7.42 -36.66
C GLY A 300 23.71 7.78 -35.16
N PRO A 301 24.80 8.34 -34.62
CA PRO A 301 25.01 8.48 -33.17
C PRO A 301 24.01 9.41 -32.49
N ARG A 302 23.52 10.45 -33.17
CA ARG A 302 22.54 11.38 -32.56
C ARG A 302 21.17 10.74 -32.36
N LYS A 303 20.69 9.99 -33.37
CA LYS A 303 19.38 9.34 -33.31
C LYS A 303 19.41 8.15 -32.36
N ALA A 304 20.46 7.34 -32.44
CA ALA A 304 20.69 6.24 -31.52
C ALA A 304 20.82 6.74 -30.07
N GLY A 305 21.60 7.80 -29.83
CA GLY A 305 21.75 8.38 -28.50
C GLY A 305 20.43 8.82 -27.84
N LEU A 306 19.48 9.37 -28.61
CA LEU A 306 18.15 9.74 -28.11
C LEU A 306 17.27 8.52 -27.76
N ILE A 307 17.41 7.42 -28.48
CA ILE A 307 16.70 6.17 -28.19
C ILE A 307 17.33 5.53 -26.95
N LEU A 308 18.65 5.36 -26.97
CA LEU A 308 19.41 4.70 -25.90
C LEU A 308 19.36 5.48 -24.59
N SER A 309 19.22 6.80 -24.60
CA SER A 309 19.03 7.58 -23.37
C SER A 309 17.78 7.17 -22.59
N GLN A 310 16.72 6.71 -23.28
CA GLN A 310 15.50 6.24 -22.62
C GLN A 310 15.74 4.96 -21.81
N LEU A 311 16.75 4.14 -22.15
CA LEU A 311 17.08 2.94 -21.39
C LEU A 311 17.59 3.27 -19.98
N GLY A 312 18.07 4.51 -19.76
CA GLY A 312 18.52 4.99 -18.45
C GLY A 312 17.40 5.37 -17.48
N ASP A 313 16.14 5.42 -17.94
CA ASP A 313 15.01 5.92 -17.13
C ASP A 313 14.48 4.90 -16.11
N LEU A 314 14.83 3.62 -16.25
CA LEU A 314 14.39 2.56 -15.33
C LEU A 314 15.40 2.29 -14.23
N SER A 315 14.90 1.93 -13.05
CA SER A 315 15.73 1.46 -11.95
C SER A 315 16.39 0.12 -12.30
N SER A 316 17.49 -0.17 -11.61
CA SER A 316 18.21 -1.44 -11.71
C SER A 316 17.32 -2.65 -11.44
N TRP A 317 16.33 -2.51 -10.56
CA TRP A 317 15.38 -3.56 -10.23
C TRP A 317 14.48 -3.92 -11.42
N CYS A 318 13.91 -2.91 -12.08
CA CYS A 318 13.07 -3.15 -13.25
C CYS A 318 13.85 -3.57 -14.47
N ASN A 319 15.05 -3.04 -14.67
CA ASN A 319 15.96 -3.52 -15.71
C ASN A 319 16.24 -5.03 -15.54
N GLY A 320 16.52 -5.49 -14.32
CA GLY A 320 16.70 -6.92 -14.03
C GLY A 320 15.48 -7.77 -14.35
N LEU A 321 14.28 -7.33 -13.97
CA LEU A 321 13.03 -8.07 -14.23
C LEU A 321 12.64 -8.12 -15.71
N LEU A 322 12.92 -7.06 -16.48
CA LEU A 322 12.61 -7.01 -17.92
C LEU A 322 13.51 -7.93 -18.78
N GLN A 323 14.59 -8.46 -18.20
CA GLN A 323 15.47 -9.45 -18.83
C GLN A 323 15.01 -10.90 -18.64
N GLU A 324 13.92 -11.15 -17.91
CA GLU A 324 13.36 -12.49 -17.72
C GLU A 324 12.93 -13.12 -19.06
N PRO A 325 12.98 -14.45 -19.23
CA PRO A 325 12.81 -15.08 -20.54
C PRO A 325 11.44 -14.82 -21.14
N LYS A 326 10.42 -14.71 -20.30
CA LYS A 326 9.03 -14.49 -20.69
C LYS A 326 8.36 -13.56 -19.69
N ILE A 327 7.53 -12.67 -20.21
CA ILE A 327 6.67 -11.80 -19.40
C ILE A 327 5.23 -12.00 -19.88
N SER A 328 4.33 -12.36 -18.96
CA SER A 328 2.91 -12.49 -19.27
C SER A 328 2.09 -11.45 -18.53
N LEU A 329 0.90 -11.15 -19.05
CA LEU A 329 0.01 -10.14 -18.47
C LEU A 329 -1.09 -10.82 -17.68
N ARG A 330 -1.08 -10.63 -16.36
CA ARG A 330 -2.15 -11.05 -15.46
C ARG A 330 -3.12 -9.89 -15.25
N ARG A 331 -4.43 -10.17 -15.39
CA ARG A 331 -5.49 -9.20 -15.10
C ARG A 331 -6.07 -9.45 -13.72
N GLY A 332 -5.98 -8.45 -12.85
CA GLY A 332 -6.69 -8.38 -11.59
C GLY A 332 -7.96 -7.53 -11.71
N SER A 333 -8.84 -7.69 -10.73
CA SER A 333 -10.11 -6.98 -10.63
C SER A 333 -10.21 -6.41 -9.22
N LEU A 334 -10.36 -5.09 -9.11
CA LEU A 334 -10.51 -4.38 -7.85
C LEU A 334 -11.90 -3.78 -7.77
N LYS A 335 -12.51 -3.86 -6.59
CA LYS A 335 -13.80 -3.21 -6.35
C LYS A 335 -13.60 -1.86 -5.69
N TYR A 336 -14.39 -0.88 -6.09
CA TYR A 336 -14.33 0.47 -5.54
C TYR A 336 -15.70 1.14 -5.54
N LEU A 337 -15.87 2.21 -4.76
CA LEU A 337 -17.11 2.97 -4.69
C LEU A 337 -17.05 4.13 -5.70
N GLY A 338 -17.88 4.06 -6.74
CA GLY A 338 -18.07 5.14 -7.70
C GLY A 338 -19.23 6.03 -7.27
N CYS A 339 -18.93 7.20 -6.71
CA CYS A 339 -19.91 8.11 -6.11
C CYS A 339 -20.38 9.23 -7.05
N ARG A 340 -21.66 9.65 -6.90
CA ARG A 340 -22.19 10.87 -7.52
C ARG A 340 -22.01 12.06 -6.58
N TYR A 341 -20.92 12.79 -6.75
CA TYR A 341 -20.40 13.78 -5.82
C TYR A 341 -21.24 15.05 -5.59
N SER A 342 -22.28 15.29 -6.38
CA SER A 342 -23.08 16.53 -6.34
C SER A 342 -24.07 16.64 -5.17
N GLU A 343 -24.24 15.59 -4.35
CA GLU A 343 -25.32 15.52 -3.34
C GLU A 343 -24.84 15.41 -1.88
N ILE A 344 -23.53 15.33 -1.64
CA ILE A 344 -22.99 15.11 -0.28
C ILE A 344 -22.81 16.47 0.40
N LYS A 345 -23.65 16.75 1.40
CA LYS A 345 -23.56 17.97 2.21
C LYS A 345 -22.46 17.83 3.27
N PRO A 346 -21.67 18.88 3.52
CA PRO A 346 -20.73 18.91 4.64
C PRO A 346 -21.53 19.13 5.93
N TYR A 347 -21.85 18.05 6.63
CA TYR A 347 -22.42 18.10 7.98
C TYR A 347 -21.29 17.93 9.00
N GLY A 348 -21.49 18.43 10.23
CA GLY A 348 -20.67 18.00 11.36
C GLY A 348 -20.77 16.48 11.47
N LEU A 349 -19.67 15.78 11.18
CA LEU A 349 -19.72 14.40 10.69
C LEU A 349 -20.03 13.37 11.77
N ASP A 350 -21.11 12.62 11.55
CA ASP A 350 -21.29 11.27 12.06
C ASP A 350 -20.97 10.28 10.92
N TRP A 351 -19.96 9.42 11.12
CA TRP A 351 -19.55 8.39 10.16
C TRP A 351 -20.67 7.43 9.79
N SER A 352 -21.64 7.23 10.69
CA SER A 352 -22.83 6.41 10.43
C SER A 352 -23.73 7.06 9.39
N GLU A 353 -23.91 8.38 9.45
CA GLU A 353 -24.69 9.13 8.47
C GLU A 353 -23.97 9.20 7.14
N LEU A 354 -22.66 9.45 7.16
CA LEU A 354 -21.81 9.44 5.97
C LEU A 354 -21.91 8.10 5.24
N SER A 355 -21.78 6.99 5.96
CA SER A 355 -21.91 5.64 5.40
C SER A 355 -23.28 5.40 4.77
N ARG A 356 -24.34 5.83 5.45
CA ARG A 356 -25.73 5.73 4.95
C ARG A 356 -25.94 6.53 3.67
N ASP A 357 -25.37 7.73 3.60
CA ASP A 357 -25.55 8.61 2.44
C ASP A 357 -24.67 8.18 1.26
N LEU A 358 -23.46 7.68 1.51
CA LEU A 358 -22.61 7.05 0.50
C LEU A 358 -23.29 5.81 -0.10
N ARG A 359 -23.95 4.97 0.70
CA ARG A 359 -24.70 3.82 0.18
C ARG A 359 -25.86 4.19 -0.75
N LYS A 360 -26.39 5.41 -0.65
CA LYS A 360 -27.44 5.91 -1.55
C LYS A 360 -26.88 6.53 -2.83
N THR A 361 -25.70 7.12 -2.74
CA THR A 361 -25.11 7.97 -3.80
C THR A 361 -23.96 7.31 -4.56
N CYS A 362 -23.42 6.21 -4.04
CA CYS A 362 -22.32 5.45 -4.61
C CYS A 362 -22.73 4.05 -5.01
N GLU A 363 -22.19 3.58 -6.13
CA GLU A 363 -22.35 2.22 -6.62
C GLU A 363 -21.01 1.49 -6.58
N GLU A 364 -21.03 0.19 -6.24
CA GLU A 364 -19.84 -0.65 -6.30
C GLU A 364 -19.49 -0.88 -7.77
N GLN A 365 -18.31 -0.42 -8.17
CA GLN A 365 -17.75 -0.56 -9.50
C GLN A 365 -16.51 -1.44 -9.48
N THR A 366 -16.14 -1.93 -10.65
CA THR A 366 -14.99 -2.81 -10.81
C THR A 366 -13.96 -2.16 -11.72
N LEU A 367 -12.71 -2.13 -11.26
CA LEU A 367 -11.55 -1.64 -11.98
C LEU A 367 -10.67 -2.83 -12.40
N SER A 368 -10.42 -2.96 -13.70
CA SER A 368 -9.46 -3.92 -14.24
C SER A 368 -8.05 -3.36 -14.08
N VAL A 369 -7.16 -4.15 -13.48
CA VAL A 369 -5.75 -3.80 -13.26
C VAL A 369 -4.86 -4.84 -13.93
N LEU A 370 -3.77 -4.40 -14.56
CA LEU A 370 -2.81 -5.28 -15.22
C LEU A 370 -1.53 -5.38 -14.40
N TYR A 371 -0.98 -6.59 -14.36
CA TYR A 371 0.27 -6.93 -13.69
C TYR A 371 1.17 -7.68 -14.67
N ASN A 372 2.46 -7.40 -14.62
CA ASN A 372 3.45 -8.28 -15.23
C ASN A 372 3.62 -9.51 -14.35
N ASP A 373 3.65 -10.68 -14.98
CA ASP A 373 4.05 -11.94 -14.38
C ASP A 373 5.33 -12.40 -15.07
N TYR A 374 6.39 -12.56 -14.29
CA TYR A 374 7.75 -12.74 -14.79
C TYR A 374 8.16 -14.20 -14.69
N GLY A 375 8.74 -14.72 -15.75
CA GLY A 375 9.30 -16.07 -15.80
C GLY A 375 8.44 -17.06 -16.57
N ASP A 376 8.94 -18.28 -16.64
CA ASP A 376 8.30 -19.37 -17.37
C ASP A 376 7.31 -20.07 -16.42
N SER A 377 6.03 -19.72 -16.51
CA SER A 377 4.95 -20.51 -15.91
C SER A 377 4.82 -21.83 -16.68
N LYS A 378 5.85 -22.68 -16.62
CA LYS A 378 5.64 -24.11 -16.86
C LYS A 378 4.88 -24.60 -15.64
N ASP A 379 3.58 -24.79 -15.86
CA ASP A 379 2.62 -25.39 -14.94
C ASP A 379 3.30 -26.37 -13.97
N ILE A 380 3.24 -26.04 -12.68
CA ILE A 380 3.54 -26.97 -11.58
C ILE A 380 2.39 -27.96 -11.47
#